data_AF-A0A832K1Q1-F1
#
_entry.id   AF-A0A832K1Q1-F1
#
_cell.length_a   1.000
_cell.length_b   1.000
_cell.length_c   1.000
_cell.angle_alpha   90.00
_cell.angle_beta   90.00
_cell.angle_gamma   90.00
#
_symmetry.space_group_name_H-M   'P 1'
#
loop_
_entity.id
_entity.type
_entity.pdbx_description
1 polymer ?
#
loop_
_entity_poly.entity_id
_entity_poly.type
_entity_poly.pdbx_seq_one_letter_code
_entity_poly.pdbx_strand_id
1 'polypeptide(L)'
;MKKLRAAKVLGLVVLGLTAAPLEAHVGPHPSVHDTVAGVIERMKRQLNTNELARLDPQAVEKFLTAAEREILATEHISFRVNVPVRLSVLRDARLGEEPFWLRARGFTQTGLTIKEGSATFDVWQKDFEAGPIGLGIHSFTGSGNHYL
;
A
#
# COMPACT_ATOMS: atom_id res chain seq x y z
N MET A 1 25.00 -31.40 -70.84
CA MET A 1 24.02 -32.49 -70.61
C MET A 1 23.59 -32.48 -69.14
N LYS A 2 22.27 -32.60 -68.93
CA LYS A 2 21.51 -32.99 -67.72
C LYS A 2 21.71 -32.21 -66.40
N LYS A 3 20.63 -31.47 -66.11
CA LYS A 3 20.18 -30.94 -64.82
C LYS A 3 20.12 -32.04 -63.75
N LEU A 4 20.43 -31.71 -62.50
CA LEU A 4 19.90 -32.43 -61.34
C LEU A 4 19.14 -31.45 -60.45
N ARG A 5 17.83 -31.67 -60.36
CA ARG A 5 16.92 -31.04 -59.39
C ARG A 5 16.86 -31.94 -58.15
N ALA A 6 16.98 -31.37 -56.96
CA ALA A 6 16.50 -31.95 -55.71
C ALA A 6 16.21 -30.77 -54.77
N ALA A 7 14.96 -30.34 -54.61
CA ALA A 7 13.88 -30.92 -53.80
C ALA A 7 13.70 -30.04 -52.54
N LYS A 8 12.47 -29.56 -52.40
CA LYS A 8 11.95 -28.62 -51.41
C LYS A 8 12.23 -29.07 -49.97
N VAL A 9 12.64 -28.15 -49.10
CA VAL A 9 12.15 -28.11 -47.72
C VAL A 9 11.90 -26.65 -47.34
N LEU A 10 10.62 -26.25 -47.44
CA LEU A 10 10.11 -25.02 -46.87
C LEU A 10 10.00 -25.26 -45.35
N GLY A 11 10.99 -24.82 -44.59
CA GLY A 11 10.93 -24.84 -43.13
C GLY A 11 10.02 -23.72 -42.63
N LEU A 12 8.74 -24.03 -42.43
CA LEU A 12 7.79 -23.15 -41.76
C LEU A 12 8.13 -23.14 -40.26
N VAL A 13 8.91 -22.16 -39.81
CA VAL A 13 9.10 -21.91 -38.37
C VAL A 13 7.82 -21.23 -37.88
N VAL A 14 6.91 -22.01 -37.32
CA VAL A 14 5.81 -21.48 -36.52
C VAL A 14 6.43 -20.98 -35.22
N LEU A 15 6.72 -19.69 -35.12
CA LEU A 15 6.85 -19.03 -33.83
C LEU A 15 5.47 -19.09 -33.16
N GLY A 16 5.27 -20.11 -32.35
CA GLY A 16 4.19 -20.12 -31.37
C GLY A 16 4.44 -18.97 -30.40
N LEU A 17 3.87 -17.80 -30.68
CA LEU A 17 3.63 -16.80 -29.64
C LEU A 17 2.62 -17.44 -28.68
N THR A 18 3.13 -18.16 -27.68
CA THR A 18 2.38 -18.40 -26.46
C THR A 18 2.19 -17.04 -25.82
N ALA A 19 1.04 -16.40 -26.08
CA ALA A 19 0.56 -15.29 -25.30
C ALA A 19 0.32 -15.83 -23.88
N ALA A 20 1.38 -15.85 -23.07
CA ALA A 20 1.21 -15.94 -21.63
C ALA A 20 0.35 -14.73 -21.24
N PRO A 21 -0.77 -14.92 -20.51
CA PRO A 21 -1.43 -13.78 -19.92
C PRO A 21 -0.40 -13.11 -19.02
N LEU A 22 0.04 -11.91 -19.41
CA LEU A 22 0.62 -10.96 -18.47
C LEU A 22 -0.51 -10.62 -17.52
N GLU A 23 -0.69 -11.45 -16.51
CA GLU A 23 -1.52 -11.05 -15.39
C GLU A 23 -0.83 -9.84 -14.78
N ALA A 24 -1.40 -8.67 -15.05
CA ALA A 24 -1.17 -7.46 -14.29
C ALA A 24 -1.80 -7.63 -12.89
N HIS A 25 -1.51 -8.74 -12.23
CA HIS A 25 -1.75 -8.88 -10.82
C HIS A 25 -0.83 -7.87 -10.13
N VAL A 26 -1.44 -6.97 -9.35
CA VAL A 26 -0.76 -6.38 -8.21
C VAL A 26 -0.09 -7.56 -7.51
N GLY A 27 1.25 -7.54 -7.37
CA GLY A 27 2.02 -8.70 -6.91
C GLY A 27 1.48 -9.30 -5.61
N PRO A 28 1.96 -10.46 -5.14
CA PRO A 28 1.45 -11.12 -3.94
C PRO A 28 1.72 -10.28 -2.69
N HIS A 29 0.84 -9.32 -2.43
CA HIS A 29 0.91 -8.36 -1.34
C HIS A 29 -0.41 -8.45 -0.56
N PRO A 30 -0.35 -8.45 0.78
CA PRO A 30 -1.56 -8.48 1.59
C PRO A 30 -2.48 -7.29 1.28
N SER A 31 -3.77 -7.56 1.09
CA SER A 31 -4.76 -6.53 0.78
C SER A 31 -5.19 -5.79 2.04
N VAL A 32 -5.03 -4.45 2.05
CA VAL A 32 -5.57 -3.58 3.10
C VAL A 32 -7.08 -3.74 3.21
N HIS A 33 -7.78 -3.84 2.08
CA HIS A 33 -9.24 -4.00 2.06
C HIS A 33 -9.67 -5.29 2.76
N ASP A 34 -9.05 -6.41 2.41
CA ASP A 34 -9.39 -7.72 2.99
C ASP A 34 -9.02 -7.76 4.47
N THR A 35 -7.91 -7.12 4.85
CA THR A 35 -7.48 -6.97 6.24
C THR A 35 -8.52 -6.19 7.05
N VAL A 36 -8.96 -5.04 6.55
CA VAL A 36 -9.99 -4.22 7.21
C VAL A 36 -11.32 -4.98 7.31
N ALA A 37 -11.75 -5.65 6.23
CA ALA A 37 -12.96 -6.46 6.23
C ALA A 37 -12.90 -7.58 7.27
N GLY A 38 -11.77 -8.30 7.34
CA GLY A 38 -11.53 -9.35 8.32
C GLY A 38 -11.56 -8.84 9.77
N VAL A 39 -10.94 -7.68 10.03
CA VAL A 39 -10.96 -7.03 11.34
C VAL A 39 -12.39 -6.65 11.73
N ILE A 40 -13.15 -6.02 10.83
CA ILE A 40 -14.55 -5.62 11.08
C ILE A 40 -15.41 -6.85 11.39
N GLU A 41 -15.27 -7.93 10.61
CA GLU A 41 -16.02 -9.16 10.85
C GLU A 41 -15.64 -9.83 12.18
N ARG A 42 -14.36 -9.76 12.59
CA ARG A 42 -13.95 -10.24 13.91
C ARG A 42 -14.52 -9.37 15.03
N MET A 43 -14.50 -8.04 14.89
CA MET A 43 -15.10 -7.13 15.87
C MET A 43 -16.58 -7.41 16.07
N LYS A 44 -17.36 -7.58 14.99
CA LYS A 44 -18.80 -7.91 15.07
C LYS A 44 -19.09 -9.23 15.79
N ARG A 45 -18.15 -10.19 15.77
CA ARG A 45 -18.29 -11.48 16.46
C ARG A 45 -17.88 -11.42 17.93
N GLN A 46 -16.93 -10.57 18.28
CA GLN A 46 -16.32 -10.54 19.63
C GLN A 46 -16.84 -9.40 20.51
N LEU A 47 -17.32 -8.32 19.92
CA LEU A 47 -17.79 -7.13 20.63
C LEU A 47 -19.31 -7.05 20.59
N ASN A 48 -19.92 -6.68 21.72
CA ASN A 48 -21.35 -6.40 21.79
C ASN A 48 -21.68 -4.99 21.26
N THR A 49 -22.98 -4.70 21.07
CA THR A 49 -23.44 -3.41 20.52
C THR A 49 -22.93 -2.20 21.28
N ASN A 50 -22.86 -2.26 22.62
CA ASN A 50 -22.39 -1.15 23.44
C ASN A 50 -20.87 -0.94 23.32
N GLU A 51 -20.11 -2.02 23.10
CA GLU A 51 -18.67 -1.95 22.85
C GLU A 51 -18.39 -1.39 21.45
N LEU A 52 -19.10 -1.88 20.43
CA LEU A 52 -19.01 -1.37 19.05
C LEU A 52 -19.36 0.13 18.97
N ALA A 53 -20.39 0.57 19.68
CA ALA A 53 -20.83 1.97 19.70
C ALA A 53 -19.82 2.92 20.38
N ARG A 54 -18.86 2.38 21.15
CA ARG A 54 -17.83 3.15 21.87
C ARG A 54 -16.44 2.99 21.27
N LEU A 55 -16.31 2.35 20.11
CA LEU A 55 -15.02 2.19 19.44
C LEU A 55 -14.45 3.56 19.08
N ASP A 56 -13.21 3.78 19.51
CA ASP A 56 -12.36 4.88 19.10
C ASP A 56 -11.13 4.32 18.33
N PRO A 57 -10.34 5.17 17.66
CA PRO A 57 -9.19 4.71 16.88
C PRO A 57 -8.15 3.94 17.71
N GLN A 58 -7.96 4.32 18.98
CA GLN A 58 -7.01 3.65 19.86
C GLN A 58 -7.47 2.23 20.23
N ALA A 59 -8.77 2.05 20.50
CA ALA A 59 -9.37 0.76 20.75
C ALA A 59 -9.28 -0.14 19.50
N VAL A 60 -9.50 0.44 18.31
CA VAL A 60 -9.32 -0.27 17.03
C VAL A 60 -7.87 -0.74 16.88
N GLU A 61 -6.88 0.13 17.11
CA GLU A 61 -5.46 -0.24 17.00
C GLU A 61 -5.10 -1.38 17.95
N LYS A 62 -5.55 -1.32 19.22
CA LYS A 62 -5.31 -2.36 20.23
C LYS A 62 -5.97 -3.70 19.89
N PHE A 63 -7.02 -3.70 19.05
CA PHE A 63 -7.72 -4.90 18.62
C PHE A 63 -7.02 -5.62 17.45
N LEU A 64 -6.10 -4.93 16.76
CA LEU A 64 -5.35 -5.52 15.65
C LEU A 64 -4.37 -6.57 16.15
N THR A 65 -4.27 -7.66 15.39
CA THR A 65 -3.12 -8.57 15.52
C THR A 65 -1.85 -7.90 15.00
N ALA A 66 -0.69 -8.43 15.38
CA ALA A 66 0.60 -7.90 14.90
C ALA A 66 0.71 -7.93 13.35
N ALA A 67 0.18 -8.99 12.72
CA ALA A 67 0.20 -9.12 11.27
C ALA A 67 -0.70 -8.09 10.58
N GLU A 68 -1.93 -7.89 11.08
CA GLU A 68 -2.84 -6.88 10.53
C GLU A 68 -2.31 -5.47 10.74
N ARG A 69 -1.71 -5.20 11.91
CA ARG A 69 -1.07 -3.92 12.20
C ARG A 69 0.06 -3.62 11.22
N GLU A 70 0.87 -4.62 10.88
CA GLU A 70 1.92 -4.47 9.86
C GLU A 70 1.31 -4.16 8.49
N ILE A 71 0.31 -4.94 8.04
CA ILE A 71 -0.33 -4.73 6.74
C ILE A 71 -0.92 -3.31 6.64
N LEU A 72 -1.65 -2.86 7.67
CA LEU A 72 -2.22 -1.51 7.70
C LEU A 72 -1.17 -0.41 7.82
N ALA A 73 0.06 -0.74 8.22
CA ALA A 73 1.18 0.20 8.34
C ALA A 73 2.06 0.27 7.08
N THR A 74 1.91 -0.65 6.12
CA THR A 74 2.82 -0.77 4.97
C THR A 74 2.14 -0.89 3.60
N GLU A 75 0.95 -1.48 3.52
CA GLU A 75 0.39 -1.91 2.22
C GLU A 75 -0.63 -0.93 1.63
N HIS A 76 -0.83 0.25 2.22
CA HIS A 76 -1.77 1.24 1.70
C HIS A 76 -1.25 1.92 0.43
N ILE A 77 0.01 2.34 0.44
CA ILE A 77 0.74 2.82 -0.74
C ILE A 77 2.11 2.13 -0.76
N SER A 78 2.37 1.35 -1.81
CA SER A 78 3.63 0.62 -1.97
C SER A 78 4.28 0.94 -3.31
N PHE A 79 5.57 1.26 -3.29
CA PHE A 79 6.36 1.57 -4.48
C PHE A 79 7.82 1.18 -4.29
N ARG A 80 8.64 1.32 -5.33
CA ARG A 80 10.08 1.06 -5.26
C ARG A 80 10.85 2.27 -5.77
N VAL A 81 11.92 2.61 -5.06
CA VAL A 81 12.90 3.63 -5.44
C VAL A 81 14.22 2.97 -5.79
N ASN A 82 14.93 3.52 -6.76
CA ASN A 82 16.19 2.97 -7.29
C ASN A 82 17.45 3.64 -6.72
N VAL A 83 17.29 4.69 -5.92
CA VAL A 83 18.35 5.44 -5.23
C VAL A 83 17.87 5.78 -3.82
N PRO A 84 18.77 6.12 -2.90
CA PRO A 84 18.37 6.65 -1.60
C PRO A 84 17.53 7.92 -1.75
N VAL A 85 16.45 8.04 -0.98
CA VAL A 85 15.51 9.16 -1.03
C VAL A 85 15.16 9.64 0.37
N ARG A 86 14.84 10.93 0.50
CA ARG A 86 14.09 11.46 1.63
C ARG A 86 12.62 11.53 1.26
N LEU A 87 11.79 10.74 1.92
CA LEU A 87 10.36 10.79 1.72
C LEU A 87 9.73 11.80 2.69
N SER A 88 8.91 12.70 2.16
CA SER A 88 8.07 13.59 2.96
C SER A 88 6.62 13.13 2.85
N VAL A 89 5.93 13.02 3.99
CA VAL A 89 4.50 12.72 4.09
C VAL A 89 3.81 13.94 4.64
N LEU A 90 2.85 14.49 3.90
CA LEU A 90 2.05 15.63 4.30
C LEU A 90 0.74 15.13 4.88
N ARG A 91 0.66 15.11 6.22
CA ARG A 91 -0.52 14.65 6.96
C ARG A 91 -1.48 15.82 7.18
N ASP A 92 -2.76 15.67 6.82
CA ASP A 92 -3.77 16.70 7.11
C ASP A 92 -3.95 16.86 8.63
N ALA A 93 -3.56 18.02 9.15
CA ALA A 93 -3.58 18.29 10.59
C ALA A 93 -5.00 18.30 11.17
N ARG A 94 -6.02 18.48 10.33
CA ARG A 94 -7.44 18.52 10.74
C ARG A 94 -7.99 17.17 11.13
N LEU A 95 -7.35 16.07 10.72
CA LEU A 95 -7.79 14.71 11.06
C LEU A 95 -7.50 14.35 12.52
N GLY A 96 -6.88 15.27 13.27
CA GLY A 96 -6.62 15.11 14.70
C GLY A 96 -5.46 14.17 14.92
N GLU A 97 -5.75 12.88 15.07
CA GLU A 97 -4.79 11.89 15.52
C GLU A 97 -3.68 11.62 14.49
N GLU A 98 -2.47 11.40 15.01
CA GLU A 98 -1.30 10.98 14.23
C GLU A 98 -1.52 9.52 13.77
N PRO A 99 -1.32 9.19 12.48
CA PRO A 99 -1.33 7.81 12.02
C PRO A 99 -0.38 6.96 12.86
N PHE A 100 -0.91 5.86 13.42
CA PHE A 100 -0.19 5.02 14.39
C PHE A 100 1.19 4.51 13.90
N TRP A 101 1.36 4.41 12.59
CA TRP A 101 2.54 3.86 11.95
C TRP A 101 3.65 4.89 11.71
N LEU A 102 3.36 6.21 11.65
CA LEU A 102 4.35 7.20 11.23
C LEU A 102 5.59 7.17 12.14
N ARG A 103 5.40 7.50 13.42
CA ARG A 103 6.47 7.50 14.40
C ARG A 103 7.02 6.10 14.68
N ALA A 104 6.14 5.10 14.74
CA ALA A 104 6.53 3.70 14.95
C ALA A 104 7.48 3.19 13.86
N ARG A 105 7.36 3.71 12.63
CA ARG A 105 8.21 3.35 11.49
C ARG A 105 9.32 4.36 11.23
N GLY A 106 9.59 5.26 12.16
CA GLY A 106 10.76 6.14 12.15
C GLY A 106 10.59 7.42 11.34
N PHE A 107 9.36 7.84 11.02
CA PHE A 107 9.15 9.20 10.54
C PHE A 107 9.27 10.19 11.69
N THR A 108 9.88 11.33 11.40
CA THR A 108 10.02 12.44 12.32
C THR A 108 9.26 13.64 11.80
N GLN A 109 8.45 14.27 12.66
CA GLN A 109 7.83 15.55 12.34
C GLN A 109 8.90 16.63 12.22
N THR A 110 8.81 17.43 11.17
CA THR A 110 9.81 18.47 10.86
C THR A 110 9.54 19.80 11.55
N GLY A 111 8.35 19.98 12.13
CA GLY A 111 7.85 21.27 12.62
C GLY A 111 7.39 22.22 11.50
N LEU A 112 7.51 21.82 10.23
CA LEU A 112 6.98 22.56 9.10
C LEU A 112 5.51 22.26 8.89
N THR A 113 4.79 23.30 8.46
CA THR A 113 3.40 23.21 8.05
C THR A 113 3.24 23.77 6.65
N ILE A 114 2.54 23.04 5.78
CA ILE A 114 2.26 23.43 4.40
C ILE A 114 0.76 23.73 4.27
N LYS A 115 0.42 24.81 3.57
CA LYS A 115 -0.96 25.17 3.28
C LYS A 115 -1.25 24.96 1.79
N GLU A 116 -2.30 24.20 1.50
CA GLU A 116 -2.82 24.03 0.15
C GLU A 116 -4.33 24.30 0.17
N GLY A 117 -4.76 25.37 -0.51
CA GLY A 117 -6.14 25.84 -0.43
C GLY A 117 -6.59 26.11 1.02
N SER A 118 -7.60 25.37 1.48
CA SER A 118 -8.11 25.42 2.86
C SER A 118 -7.52 24.35 3.77
N ALA A 119 -6.70 23.43 3.24
CA ALA A 119 -6.07 22.36 4.00
C ALA A 119 -4.70 22.80 4.56
N THR A 120 -4.35 22.25 5.71
CA THR A 120 -3.10 22.53 6.43
C THR A 120 -2.47 21.20 6.80
N PHE A 121 -1.23 20.99 6.38
CA PHE A 121 -0.53 19.72 6.49
C PHE A 121 0.69 19.84 7.38
N ASP A 122 0.84 18.89 8.30
CA ASP A 122 2.10 18.70 9.02
C ASP A 122 3.03 17.83 8.18
N VAL A 123 4.31 18.20 8.14
CA VAL A 123 5.30 17.50 7.33
C VAL A 123 6.10 16.51 8.18
N TRP A 124 6.05 15.25 7.77
CA TRP A 124 6.79 14.12 8.34
C TRP A 124 7.85 13.63 7.38
N GLN A 125 9.02 13.26 7.86
CA GLN A 125 10.12 12.83 7.01
C GLN A 125 10.82 11.58 7.52
N LYS A 126 11.31 10.79 6.57
CA LYS A 126 12.20 9.65 6.81
C LYS A 126 13.10 9.43 5.60
N ASP A 127 14.35 9.09 5.87
CA ASP A 127 15.30 8.66 4.86
C ASP A 127 15.15 7.16 4.58
N PHE A 128 15.18 6.80 3.30
CA PHE A 128 15.09 5.43 2.82
C PHE A 128 16.26 5.16 1.86
N GLU A 129 16.84 3.97 1.98
CA GLU A 129 17.75 3.43 0.97
C GLU A 129 16.99 3.02 -0.30
N ALA A 130 17.73 2.75 -1.38
CA ALA A 130 17.16 2.16 -2.58
C ALA A 130 16.44 0.85 -2.25
N GLY A 131 15.19 0.69 -2.70
CA GLY A 131 14.39 -0.47 -2.34
C GLY A 131 12.87 -0.23 -2.33
N PRO A 132 12.10 -1.21 -1.86
CA PRO A 132 10.67 -1.07 -1.66
C PRO A 132 10.37 -0.13 -0.49
N ILE A 133 9.36 0.71 -0.67
CA ILE A 133 8.80 1.59 0.34
C ILE A 133 7.30 1.29 0.40
N GLY A 134 6.81 1.02 1.60
CA GLY A 134 5.39 0.85 1.90
C GLY A 134 4.96 1.89 2.93
N LEU A 135 3.77 2.44 2.77
CA LEU A 135 3.18 3.44 3.64
C LEU A 135 1.80 2.96 4.10
N GLY A 136 1.45 3.31 5.33
CA GLY A 136 0.24 2.82 5.98
C GLY A 136 -1.00 3.64 5.67
N ILE A 137 -2.13 3.17 6.19
CA ILE A 137 -3.42 3.85 6.12
C ILE A 137 -3.33 5.21 6.82
N HIS A 138 -4.11 6.17 6.33
CA HIS A 138 -4.10 7.52 6.86
C HIS A 138 -4.78 7.60 8.23
N SER A 139 -5.91 6.92 8.41
CA SER A 139 -6.71 6.94 9.63
C SER A 139 -7.60 5.70 9.70
N PHE A 140 -8.02 5.34 10.91
CA PHE A 140 -9.08 4.34 11.11
C PHE A 140 -10.48 4.92 10.86
N THR A 141 -10.63 6.25 10.93
CA THR A 141 -11.86 6.98 10.67
C THR A 141 -11.88 7.43 9.21
N GLY A 142 -12.75 6.84 8.40
CA GLY A 142 -12.72 7.01 6.94
C GLY A 142 -13.15 8.39 6.43
N SER A 143 -12.44 8.89 5.42
CA SER A 143 -12.95 9.86 4.43
C SER A 143 -12.52 9.54 2.99
N GLY A 144 -11.72 8.48 2.77
CA GLY A 144 -11.13 8.16 1.46
C GLY A 144 -9.94 9.03 1.06
N ASN A 145 -9.60 10.06 1.85
CA ASN A 145 -8.45 10.91 1.61
C ASN A 145 -7.14 10.25 2.06
N HIS A 146 -6.08 10.49 1.30
CA HIS A 146 -4.71 10.08 1.65
C HIS A 146 -3.84 11.31 1.91
N TYR A 147 -2.68 11.09 2.53
CA TYR A 147 -1.66 12.13 2.62
C TYR A 147 -1.12 12.49 1.24
N LEU A 148 -0.49 13.66 1.15
CA LEU A 148 0.27 14.09 -0.02
C LEU A 148 1.76 13.71 0.12
#